data_AF-A0A6J2ASA8-F1
#
_entry.id   AF-A0A6J2ASA8-F1
#
_cell.length_a   1.000
_cell.length_b   1.000
_cell.length_c   1.000
_cell.angle_alpha   90.00
_cell.angle_beta   90.00
_cell.angle_gamma   90.00
#
_symmetry.space_group_name_H-M   'P 1'
#
loop_
_entity.id
_entity.type
_entity.pdbx_description
1 polymer ?
#
loop_
_entity_poly.entity_id
_entity_poly.type
_entity_poly.pdbx_seq_one_letter_code
_entity_poly.pdbx_strand_id
1 'polypeptide(L)'
;MPKEKYEPPDPRRMYTIMSSEEAANGKKSHWAELEISGNPLTQDILNLYLEPDGTRRLLNYLLDNLAGTAKRISTEQPPPRSWIMLQEPDRTRPTALFSVMCYNVLCDKYATRQLYGYCPSWALNWDYRKKAIIQEILNCNADIISLQEVETEQYYSFFLVELKERGYNGFFSPKSRARTMSEQERKHVDGCAIFFKTEKFTLVQKHTVEFNQLAMANSEGSEAMLNRVMTKDNIGVAVLLELRKELIEMSSGKPHLGTEKQLILVANAHMHWDPEYSDVKLVQTMMFLSEVKNIIDKASRNLQSSVLGEFGTIPLVLCADLNSLPDSGVVEYLSTGGVETNHKDFKELRYNESLTNFSCNGKNGTTNGRITHGFKLKSAYESGLMPYTNYTFDFKGIIDYIFYSKPQLNTLGILGPLDHHWLVENNISGCPHPLIPSDHFSLFAQLELLLPFLPQVNGIHLPGRR
;
A
#
# COMPACT_ATOMS: atom_id res chain seq x y z
N MET A 1 29.31 24.94 -50.49
CA MET A 1 29.63 24.44 -49.15
C MET A 1 29.66 25.62 -48.20
N PRO A 2 28.66 25.83 -47.33
CA PRO A 2 28.79 26.81 -46.28
C PRO A 2 29.81 26.28 -45.28
N LYS A 3 30.87 27.05 -45.02
CA LYS A 3 31.80 26.78 -43.92
C LYS A 3 31.01 26.92 -42.63
N GLU A 4 30.73 25.81 -41.95
CA GLU A 4 30.29 25.85 -40.56
C GLU A 4 31.34 26.60 -39.77
N LYS A 5 30.97 27.77 -39.23
CA LYS A 5 31.81 28.52 -38.32
C LYS A 5 31.86 27.71 -37.02
N TYR A 6 33.00 27.07 -36.77
CA TYR A 6 33.35 26.60 -35.44
C TYR A 6 33.43 27.83 -34.53
N GLU A 7 32.41 28.02 -33.68
CA GLU A 7 32.51 28.96 -32.57
C GLU A 7 33.35 28.30 -31.47
N PRO A 8 34.50 28.91 -31.10
CA PRO A 8 35.31 28.35 -30.04
C PRO A 8 34.55 28.41 -28.71
N PRO A 9 34.71 27.40 -27.84
CA PRO A 9 34.01 27.35 -26.56
C PRO A 9 34.28 28.61 -25.73
N ASP A 10 33.23 29.19 -25.13
CA ASP A 10 33.34 30.37 -24.27
C ASP A 10 34.39 30.10 -23.17
N PRO A 11 35.50 30.87 -23.11
CA PRO A 11 36.56 30.66 -22.13
C PRO A 11 36.09 30.87 -20.67
N ARG A 12 34.86 31.37 -20.44
CA ARG A 12 34.25 31.48 -19.11
C ARG A 12 33.40 30.26 -18.72
N ARG A 13 33.12 29.33 -19.64
CA ARG A 13 32.42 28.07 -19.32
C ARG A 13 33.43 27.06 -18.78
N MET A 14 33.43 26.86 -17.46
CA MET A 14 34.14 25.75 -16.83
C MET A 14 33.43 24.44 -17.17
N TYR A 15 34.05 23.62 -18.01
CA TYR A 15 33.61 22.24 -18.23
C TYR A 15 33.95 21.43 -16.98
N THR A 16 32.94 21.12 -16.18
CA THR A 16 33.06 20.01 -15.25
C THR A 16 32.97 18.75 -16.12
N ILE A 17 33.93 17.85 -16.04
CA ILE A 17 33.79 16.50 -16.57
C ILE A 17 33.88 15.62 -15.34
N MET A 18 32.80 14.90 -15.02
CA MET A 18 32.84 13.92 -13.95
C MET A 18 33.91 12.89 -14.31
N SER A 19 34.89 12.71 -13.42
CA SER A 19 35.93 11.71 -13.67
C SER A 19 35.31 10.31 -13.63
N SER A 20 35.91 9.35 -14.34
CA SER A 20 35.45 7.95 -14.30
C SER A 20 35.43 7.39 -12.88
N GLU A 21 36.32 7.88 -12.01
CA GLU A 21 36.39 7.50 -10.60
C GLU A 21 35.26 8.11 -9.77
N GLU A 22 34.89 9.37 -10.03
CA GLU A 22 33.73 10.01 -9.41
C GLU A 22 32.41 9.34 -9.82
N ALA A 23 32.30 8.99 -11.11
CA ALA A 23 31.15 8.24 -11.62
C ALA A 23 31.05 6.84 -11.00
N ALA A 24 32.18 6.12 -10.91
CA ALA A 24 32.24 4.78 -10.30
C ALA A 24 31.92 4.80 -8.80
N ASN A 25 32.28 5.88 -8.10
CA ASN A 25 31.97 6.09 -6.68
C ASN A 25 30.55 6.62 -6.44
N GLY A 26 29.70 6.70 -7.47
CA GLY A 26 28.32 7.13 -7.35
C GLY A 26 28.15 8.60 -6.97
N LYS A 27 29.18 9.44 -7.21
CA LYS A 27 29.11 10.88 -6.94
C LYS A 27 27.97 11.46 -7.79
N LYS A 28 26.98 12.08 -7.15
CA LYS A 28 25.89 12.75 -7.86
C LYS A 28 26.39 14.08 -8.41
N SER A 29 26.18 14.33 -9.70
CA SER A 29 26.40 15.62 -10.34
C SER A 29 25.11 16.09 -11.00
N HIS A 30 24.76 17.35 -10.79
CA HIS A 30 23.65 17.99 -11.49
C HIS A 30 24.19 18.73 -12.71
N TRP A 31 23.77 18.28 -13.89
CA TRP A 31 24.07 18.94 -15.15
C TRP A 31 22.84 19.73 -15.58
N ALA A 32 22.94 21.06 -15.59
CA ALA A 32 21.83 21.91 -16.00
C ALA A 32 21.64 21.91 -17.53
N GLU A 33 22.72 21.71 -18.28
CA GLU A 33 22.74 21.72 -19.74
C GLU A 33 23.70 20.64 -20.25
N LEU A 34 23.39 20.09 -21.42
CA LEU A 34 24.24 19.18 -22.16
C LEU A 34 24.72 19.91 -23.42
N GLU A 35 26.02 20.20 -23.52
CA GLU A 35 26.61 20.85 -24.69
C GLU A 35 27.19 19.78 -25.63
N ILE A 36 26.53 19.55 -26.75
CA ILE A 36 26.97 18.55 -27.76
C ILE A 36 27.37 19.17 -29.10
N SER A 37 27.39 20.49 -29.19
CA SER A 37 27.80 21.22 -30.39
C SER A 37 29.22 20.81 -30.83
N GLY A 38 29.43 20.66 -32.15
CA GLY A 38 30.72 20.25 -32.72
C GLY A 38 30.99 18.74 -32.71
N ASN A 39 30.11 17.92 -32.15
CA ASN A 39 30.19 16.46 -32.30
C ASN A 39 29.61 16.01 -33.66
N PRO A 40 30.10 14.89 -34.24
CA PRO A 40 29.58 14.35 -35.50
C PRO A 40 28.22 13.66 -35.29
N LEU A 41 27.17 14.45 -35.08
CA LEU A 41 25.80 13.98 -34.85
C LEU A 41 25.06 13.80 -36.18
N THR A 42 24.08 12.88 -36.21
CA THR A 42 23.15 12.80 -37.33
C THR A 42 22.26 14.04 -37.38
N GLN A 43 21.75 14.38 -38.57
CA GLN A 43 20.91 15.56 -38.74
C GLN A 43 19.66 15.53 -37.86
N ASP A 44 19.08 14.35 -37.62
CA ASP A 44 17.89 14.20 -36.79
C ASP A 44 18.15 14.55 -35.31
N ILE A 45 19.28 14.08 -34.77
CA ILE A 45 19.72 14.38 -33.39
C ILE A 45 20.06 15.87 -33.25
N LEU A 46 20.72 16.44 -34.24
CA LEU A 46 21.04 17.87 -34.27
C LEU A 46 19.76 18.72 -34.32
N ASN A 47 18.79 18.35 -35.16
CA ASN A 47 17.50 19.04 -35.24
C ASN A 47 16.76 19.02 -33.90
N LEU A 48 16.69 17.85 -33.24
CA LEU A 48 16.10 17.70 -31.89
C LEU A 48 16.80 18.59 -30.85
N TYR A 49 18.13 18.68 -30.90
CA TYR A 49 18.93 19.47 -29.98
C TYR A 49 18.78 20.99 -30.18
N LEU A 50 18.55 21.44 -31.42
CA LEU A 50 18.41 22.86 -31.76
C LEU A 50 16.99 23.42 -31.50
N GLU A 51 16.01 22.57 -31.20
CA GLU A 51 14.67 23.02 -30.79
C GLU A 51 14.68 23.71 -29.41
N PRO A 52 13.64 24.51 -29.09
CA PRO A 52 13.45 25.00 -27.73
C PRO A 52 13.37 23.83 -26.73
N ASP A 53 14.17 23.91 -25.66
CA ASP A 53 14.37 22.82 -24.68
C ASP A 53 15.02 21.55 -25.28
N GLY A 54 15.85 21.74 -26.32
CA GLY A 54 16.43 20.65 -27.11
C GLY A 54 17.30 19.67 -26.33
N THR A 55 17.99 20.12 -25.26
CA THR A 55 18.68 19.20 -24.31
C THR A 55 17.70 18.20 -23.71
N ARG A 56 16.58 18.67 -23.16
CA ARG A 56 15.58 17.80 -22.51
C ARG A 56 14.89 16.91 -23.53
N ARG A 57 14.54 17.46 -24.70
CA ARG A 57 13.93 16.69 -25.81
C ARG A 57 14.86 15.57 -26.28
N LEU A 58 16.14 15.87 -26.46
CA LEU A 58 17.14 14.89 -26.85
C LEU A 58 17.30 13.81 -25.77
N LEU A 59 17.45 14.18 -24.50
CA LEU A 59 17.55 13.20 -23.40
C LEU A 59 16.31 12.29 -23.33
N ASN A 60 15.11 12.85 -23.52
CA ASN A 60 13.87 12.07 -23.58
C ASN A 60 13.87 11.12 -24.78
N TYR A 61 14.28 11.60 -25.96
CA TYR A 61 14.39 10.79 -27.16
C TYR A 61 15.39 9.64 -26.97
N LEU A 62 16.56 9.92 -26.40
CA LEU A 62 17.58 8.91 -26.12
C LEU A 62 17.07 7.90 -25.09
N LEU A 63 16.38 8.34 -24.04
CA LEU A 63 15.79 7.42 -23.06
C LEU A 63 14.73 6.52 -23.70
N ASP A 64 13.86 7.07 -24.55
CA ASP A 64 12.75 6.30 -25.13
C ASP A 64 13.24 5.33 -26.22
N ASN A 65 14.27 5.71 -27.00
CA ASN A 65 14.71 4.93 -28.16
C ASN A 65 15.98 4.11 -27.91
N LEU A 66 16.88 4.55 -27.04
CA LEU A 66 18.13 3.83 -26.75
C LEU A 66 18.06 2.92 -25.53
N ALA A 67 17.02 3.04 -24.69
CA ALA A 67 16.78 2.09 -23.60
C ALA A 67 16.67 0.63 -24.10
N GLY A 68 16.15 0.40 -25.31
CA GLY A 68 16.01 -0.93 -25.91
C GLY A 68 17.22 -1.43 -26.71
N THR A 69 18.04 -0.54 -27.28
CA THR A 69 19.19 -0.91 -28.14
C THR A 69 20.53 -0.85 -27.42
N ALA A 70 20.66 -0.08 -26.34
CA ALA A 70 21.84 -0.14 -25.50
C ALA A 70 21.76 -1.43 -24.67
N LYS A 71 22.85 -2.20 -24.59
CA LYS A 71 23.07 -3.32 -23.64
C LYS A 71 22.92 -2.92 -22.14
N ARG A 72 22.30 -1.78 -21.82
CA ARG A 72 22.11 -1.23 -20.48
C ARG A 72 20.87 -1.74 -19.76
N ILE A 73 19.85 -2.20 -20.48
CA ILE A 73 18.75 -2.97 -19.88
C ILE A 73 19.03 -4.43 -20.20
N SER A 74 19.50 -5.19 -19.20
CA SER A 74 19.59 -6.64 -19.36
C SER A 74 18.20 -7.14 -19.74
N THR A 75 18.10 -7.96 -20.79
CA THR A 75 16.86 -8.67 -21.15
C THR A 75 16.52 -9.75 -20.11
N GLU A 76 17.36 -9.92 -19.09
CA GLU A 76 17.10 -10.82 -17.98
C GLU A 76 15.93 -10.30 -17.15
N GLN A 77 14.90 -11.13 -17.06
CA GLN A 77 13.77 -10.90 -16.17
C GLN A 77 14.28 -10.71 -14.73
N PRO A 78 13.60 -9.89 -13.91
CA PRO A 78 13.94 -9.78 -12.51
C PRO A 78 13.89 -11.16 -11.85
N PRO A 79 14.84 -11.49 -10.96
CA PRO A 79 14.80 -12.76 -10.25
C PRO A 79 13.51 -12.86 -9.43
N PRO A 80 12.91 -14.05 -9.31
CA PRO A 80 11.75 -14.23 -8.46
C PRO A 80 12.10 -13.88 -7.01
N ARG A 81 11.18 -13.20 -6.33
CA ARG A 81 11.34 -12.82 -4.93
C ARG A 81 11.30 -14.06 -4.03
N SER A 82 12.17 -14.09 -3.02
CA SER A 82 12.30 -15.23 -2.12
C SER A 82 11.19 -15.26 -1.07
N TRP A 83 10.61 -16.44 -0.83
CA TRP A 83 9.73 -16.68 0.31
C TRP A 83 10.54 -16.77 1.62
N ILE A 84 10.10 -16.07 2.65
CA ILE A 84 10.71 -16.11 3.98
C ILE A 84 9.71 -16.76 4.95
N MET A 85 10.06 -17.95 5.44
CA MET A 85 9.30 -18.63 6.49
C MET A 85 9.61 -18.00 7.85
N LEU A 86 8.57 -17.64 8.61
CA LEU A 86 8.69 -17.02 9.93
C LEU A 86 8.34 -18.01 11.05
N GLN A 87 7.31 -18.82 10.85
CA GLN A 87 6.90 -19.85 11.80
C GLN A 87 6.06 -20.93 11.12
N GLU A 88 6.07 -22.12 11.71
CA GLU A 88 5.19 -23.23 11.31
C GLU A 88 3.75 -23.00 11.79
N PRO A 89 2.75 -23.56 11.10
CA PRO A 89 1.35 -23.55 11.53
C PRO A 89 1.14 -24.20 12.91
N ASP A 90 0.24 -23.65 13.71
CA ASP A 90 -0.24 -24.24 14.97
C ASP A 90 -1.10 -25.47 14.66
N ARG A 91 -0.56 -26.66 14.95
CA ARG A 91 -1.27 -27.93 14.77
C ARG A 91 -2.05 -28.38 16.00
N THR A 92 -2.10 -27.58 17.07
CA THR A 92 -2.77 -27.97 18.32
C THR A 92 -4.25 -27.61 18.36
N ARG A 93 -4.71 -26.72 17.47
CA ARG A 93 -6.09 -26.25 17.39
C ARG A 93 -6.56 -26.17 15.93
N PRO A 94 -7.87 -26.09 15.67
CA PRO A 94 -8.37 -25.82 14.33
C PRO A 94 -7.92 -24.43 13.86
N THR A 95 -7.41 -24.36 12.63
CA THR A 95 -6.95 -23.11 12.02
C THR A 95 -7.44 -22.98 10.59
N ALA A 96 -7.35 -21.76 10.05
CA ALA A 96 -7.58 -21.51 8.63
C ALA A 96 -6.42 -20.70 8.05
N LEU A 97 -5.85 -21.19 6.95
CA LEU A 97 -4.73 -20.56 6.26
C LEU A 97 -5.21 -19.74 5.07
N PHE A 98 -4.71 -18.52 4.95
CA PHE A 98 -4.99 -17.67 3.79
C PHE A 98 -3.86 -16.67 3.54
N SER A 99 -3.72 -16.23 2.30
CA SER A 99 -2.72 -15.21 1.91
C SER A 99 -3.35 -13.84 1.66
N VAL A 100 -2.57 -12.79 1.93
CA VAL A 100 -2.95 -11.39 1.77
C VAL A 100 -1.89 -10.66 0.98
N MET A 101 -2.30 -9.94 -0.07
CA MET A 101 -1.47 -9.01 -0.84
C MET A 101 -1.87 -7.56 -0.54
N CYS A 102 -0.89 -6.67 -0.43
CA CYS A 102 -1.08 -5.21 -0.40
C CYS A 102 -0.20 -4.57 -1.46
N TYR A 103 -0.77 -3.77 -2.37
CA TYR A 103 -0.01 -3.22 -3.49
C TYR A 103 -0.58 -1.90 -4.04
N ASN A 104 0.21 -0.83 -3.96
CA ASN A 104 -0.05 0.40 -4.69
C ASN A 104 0.41 0.22 -6.15
N VAL A 105 -0.52 0.33 -7.10
CA VAL A 105 -0.27 0.01 -8.52
C VAL A 105 0.22 1.19 -9.37
N LEU A 106 0.36 2.37 -8.76
CA LEU A 106 0.68 3.64 -9.44
C LEU A 106 -0.31 3.96 -10.58
N CYS A 107 -1.29 4.83 -10.30
CA CYS A 107 -2.29 5.20 -11.31
C CYS A 107 -1.67 5.94 -12.50
N ASP A 108 -2.33 5.86 -13.66
CA ASP A 108 -1.82 6.49 -14.90
C ASP A 108 -1.70 8.01 -14.73
N LYS A 109 -2.65 8.62 -14.02
CA LYS A 109 -2.62 10.06 -13.70
C LYS A 109 -1.33 10.53 -13.02
N TYR A 110 -0.70 9.69 -12.19
CA TYR A 110 0.52 10.06 -11.46
C TYR A 110 1.80 9.54 -12.13
N ALA A 111 1.72 8.58 -13.06
CA ALA A 111 2.84 8.02 -13.82
C ALA A 111 3.41 8.97 -14.90
N THR A 112 3.86 10.16 -14.48
CA THR A 112 4.30 11.24 -15.36
C THR A 112 5.82 11.31 -15.49
N ARG A 113 6.33 11.88 -16.59
CA ARG A 113 7.77 12.12 -16.80
C ARG A 113 8.35 13.18 -15.87
N GLN A 114 7.50 13.99 -15.24
CA GLN A 114 7.92 14.97 -14.23
C GLN A 114 8.35 14.27 -12.94
N LEU A 115 7.60 13.25 -12.51
CA LEU A 115 7.92 12.46 -11.30
C LEU A 115 8.90 11.32 -11.60
N TYR A 116 8.75 10.67 -12.75
CA TYR A 116 9.50 9.46 -13.13
C TYR A 116 10.36 9.70 -14.38
N GLY A 117 11.13 10.80 -14.39
CA GLY A 117 11.93 11.21 -15.55
C GLY A 117 13.02 10.22 -15.98
N TYR A 118 13.38 9.29 -15.10
CA TYR A 118 14.30 8.17 -15.36
C TYR A 118 13.65 6.97 -16.05
N CYS A 119 12.32 6.92 -16.13
CA CYS A 119 11.58 5.84 -16.78
C CYS A 119 11.16 6.25 -18.22
N PRO A 120 11.42 5.41 -19.23
CA PRO A 120 10.97 5.68 -20.60
C PRO A 120 9.45 5.86 -20.70
N SER A 121 9.00 6.71 -21.62
CA SER A 121 7.58 7.05 -21.78
C SER A 121 6.72 5.84 -22.12
N TRP A 122 7.25 4.93 -22.94
CA TRP A 122 6.58 3.69 -23.31
C TRP A 122 6.42 2.72 -22.14
N ALA A 123 7.34 2.77 -21.17
CA ALA A 123 7.29 1.94 -19.97
C ALA A 123 6.39 2.55 -18.89
N LEU A 124 6.19 3.88 -18.89
CA LEU A 124 5.21 4.56 -18.05
C LEU A 124 3.77 4.40 -18.54
N ASN A 125 3.58 4.23 -19.85
CA ASN A 125 2.27 4.11 -20.46
C ASN A 125 1.44 3.00 -19.82
N TRP A 126 0.18 3.32 -19.46
CA TRP A 126 -0.72 2.36 -18.80
C TRP A 126 -0.91 1.05 -19.55
N ASP A 127 -1.05 1.07 -20.88
CA ASP A 127 -1.26 -0.16 -21.66
C ASP A 127 -0.05 -1.10 -21.63
N TYR A 128 1.13 -0.56 -21.35
CA TYR A 128 2.33 -1.35 -21.05
C TYR A 128 2.32 -1.85 -19.60
N ARG A 129 2.22 -0.94 -18.62
CA ARG A 129 2.35 -1.28 -17.19
C ARG A 129 1.28 -2.22 -16.70
N LYS A 130 0.01 -2.02 -17.11
CA LYS A 130 -1.13 -2.81 -16.63
C LYS A 130 -0.95 -4.31 -16.87
N LYS A 131 -0.23 -4.70 -17.93
CA LYS A 131 0.12 -6.09 -18.23
C LYS A 131 1.03 -6.69 -17.16
N ALA A 132 2.09 -5.99 -16.79
CA ALA A 132 3.00 -6.46 -15.74
C ALA A 132 2.36 -6.38 -14.34
N ILE A 133 1.54 -5.35 -14.07
CA ILE A 133 0.79 -5.23 -12.80
C ILE A 133 -0.12 -6.44 -12.60
N ILE A 134 -0.92 -6.81 -13.61
CA ILE A 134 -1.81 -7.97 -13.46
C ILE A 134 -1.00 -9.27 -13.35
N GLN A 135 0.12 -9.42 -14.06
CA GLN A 135 0.97 -10.60 -13.90
C GLN A 135 1.54 -10.72 -12.48
N GLU A 136 2.01 -9.63 -11.86
CA GLU A 136 2.45 -9.62 -10.44
C GLU A 136 1.34 -10.13 -9.51
N ILE A 137 0.13 -9.59 -9.65
CA ILE A 137 -1.04 -9.99 -8.85
C ILE A 137 -1.36 -11.48 -9.04
N LEU A 138 -1.38 -11.94 -10.29
CA LEU A 138 -1.71 -13.32 -10.64
C LEU A 138 -0.62 -14.32 -10.22
N ASN A 139 0.66 -13.92 -10.26
CA ASN A 139 1.78 -14.74 -9.79
C ASN A 139 1.76 -14.90 -8.28
N CYS A 140 1.40 -13.85 -7.54
CA CYS A 140 1.21 -13.92 -6.10
C CYS A 140 0.03 -14.82 -5.72
N ASN A 141 -1.06 -14.81 -6.51
CA ASN A 141 -2.26 -15.64 -6.30
C ASN A 141 -2.83 -15.56 -4.88
N ALA A 142 -2.80 -14.36 -4.29
CA ALA A 142 -3.22 -14.12 -2.91
C ALA A 142 -4.71 -14.39 -2.70
N ASP A 143 -5.12 -14.91 -1.55
CA ASP A 143 -6.54 -15.16 -1.30
C ASP A 143 -7.35 -13.87 -1.08
N ILE A 144 -6.69 -12.84 -0.56
CA ILE A 144 -7.18 -11.47 -0.40
C ILE A 144 -6.16 -10.51 -1.02
N ILE A 145 -6.62 -9.56 -1.83
CA ILE A 145 -5.77 -8.56 -2.51
C ILE A 145 -6.30 -7.17 -2.18
N SER A 146 -5.48 -6.33 -1.56
CA SER A 146 -5.75 -4.92 -1.29
C SER A 146 -4.91 -4.06 -2.22
N LEU A 147 -5.56 -3.30 -3.09
CA LEU A 147 -4.90 -2.39 -4.03
C LEU A 147 -5.18 -0.92 -3.70
N GLN A 148 -4.16 -0.07 -3.85
CA GLN A 148 -4.28 1.38 -3.83
C GLN A 148 -3.98 1.94 -5.23
N GLU A 149 -4.39 3.19 -5.48
CA GLU A 149 -4.26 3.86 -6.78
C GLU A 149 -4.94 3.14 -7.95
N VAL A 150 -6.07 2.49 -7.68
CA VAL A 150 -6.88 1.88 -8.75
C VAL A 150 -7.80 2.94 -9.36
N GLU A 151 -7.60 3.29 -10.63
CA GLU A 151 -8.52 4.18 -11.35
C GLU A 151 -9.91 3.56 -11.53
N THR A 152 -10.94 4.40 -11.43
CA THR A 152 -12.35 3.96 -11.46
C THR A 152 -12.69 3.14 -12.71
N GLU A 153 -12.32 3.62 -13.90
CA GLU A 153 -12.59 2.88 -15.13
C GLU A 153 -11.81 1.57 -15.21
N GLN A 154 -10.55 1.57 -14.73
CA GLN A 154 -9.69 0.40 -14.74
C GLN A 154 -10.15 -0.67 -13.76
N TYR A 155 -10.75 -0.30 -12.62
CA TYR A 155 -11.38 -1.27 -11.74
C TYR A 155 -12.44 -2.09 -12.47
N TYR A 156 -13.39 -1.43 -13.14
CA TYR A 156 -14.54 -2.10 -13.77
C TYR A 156 -14.19 -2.79 -15.09
N SER A 157 -13.32 -2.19 -15.90
CA SER A 157 -13.01 -2.68 -17.25
C SER A 157 -11.82 -3.64 -17.31
N PHE A 158 -10.94 -3.62 -16.30
CA PHE A 158 -9.71 -4.42 -16.31
C PHE A 158 -9.58 -5.29 -15.05
N PHE A 159 -9.31 -4.71 -13.88
CA PHE A 159 -8.98 -5.49 -12.68
C PHE A 159 -10.09 -6.46 -12.26
N LEU A 160 -11.34 -6.00 -12.21
CA LEU A 160 -12.46 -6.86 -11.83
C LEU A 160 -12.75 -7.94 -12.89
N VAL A 161 -12.51 -7.65 -14.16
CA VAL A 161 -12.71 -8.62 -15.25
C VAL A 161 -11.68 -9.73 -15.14
N GLU A 162 -10.39 -9.39 -15.15
CA GLU A 162 -9.27 -10.32 -15.06
C GLU A 162 -9.31 -11.18 -13.79
N LEU A 163 -9.61 -10.56 -12.64
CA LEU A 163 -9.64 -11.29 -11.37
C LEU A 163 -10.90 -12.14 -11.22
N LYS A 164 -12.04 -11.79 -11.83
CA LYS A 164 -13.22 -12.67 -11.83
C LYS A 164 -12.97 -13.99 -12.54
N GLU A 165 -12.20 -13.97 -13.64
CA GLU A 165 -11.80 -15.20 -14.34
C GLU A 165 -10.95 -16.13 -13.46
N ARG A 166 -10.31 -15.58 -12.42
CA ARG A 166 -9.52 -16.30 -11.42
C ARG A 166 -10.27 -16.58 -10.11
N GLY A 167 -11.60 -16.46 -10.12
CA GLY A 167 -12.45 -16.81 -8.98
C GLY A 167 -12.51 -15.76 -7.88
N TYR A 168 -12.15 -14.51 -8.17
CA TYR A 168 -12.29 -13.40 -7.22
C TYR A 168 -13.63 -12.68 -7.41
N ASN A 169 -14.10 -12.09 -6.32
CA ASN A 169 -14.99 -10.95 -6.35
C ASN A 169 -14.28 -9.76 -5.69
N GLY A 170 -14.81 -8.56 -5.81
CA GLY A 170 -14.17 -7.38 -5.24
C GLY A 170 -15.11 -6.25 -4.87
N PHE A 171 -14.56 -5.32 -4.11
CA PHE A 171 -15.18 -4.06 -3.76
C PHE A 171 -14.18 -2.93 -4.02
N PHE A 172 -14.68 -1.82 -4.58
CA PHE A 172 -13.90 -0.63 -4.88
C PHE A 172 -14.69 0.61 -4.50
N SER A 173 -13.95 1.64 -4.09
CA SER A 173 -14.47 2.99 -3.95
C SER A 173 -13.41 4.00 -4.41
N PRO A 174 -13.77 5.01 -5.22
CA PRO A 174 -12.86 6.08 -5.61
C PRO A 174 -12.72 7.12 -4.48
N LYS A 175 -11.65 7.93 -4.52
CA LYS A 175 -11.48 9.08 -3.61
C LYS A 175 -12.67 10.05 -3.70
N SER A 176 -12.93 10.77 -2.61
CA SER A 176 -14.16 11.55 -2.42
C SER A 176 -14.40 12.62 -3.49
N ARG A 177 -13.34 13.13 -4.13
CA ARG A 177 -13.43 14.08 -5.26
C ARG A 177 -14.27 13.57 -6.43
N ALA A 178 -14.41 12.26 -6.60
CA ALA A 178 -15.26 11.66 -7.63
C ALA A 178 -16.72 12.15 -7.60
N ARG A 179 -17.21 12.63 -6.45
CA ARG A 179 -18.58 13.12 -6.27
C ARG A 179 -18.84 14.49 -6.91
N THR A 180 -17.81 15.31 -7.10
CA THR A 180 -17.94 16.70 -7.57
C THR A 180 -17.34 16.93 -8.95
N MET A 181 -16.69 15.91 -9.53
CA MET A 181 -16.09 15.97 -10.87
C MET A 181 -17.08 15.59 -11.97
N SER A 182 -16.75 15.95 -13.21
CA SER A 182 -17.51 15.50 -14.38
C SER A 182 -17.43 13.99 -14.55
N GLU A 183 -18.37 13.40 -15.31
CA GLU A 183 -18.38 11.96 -15.55
C GLU A 183 -17.10 11.45 -16.22
N GLN A 184 -16.53 12.23 -17.15
CA GLN A 184 -15.30 11.88 -17.85
C GLN A 184 -14.09 11.92 -16.91
N GLU A 185 -13.95 12.92 -16.05
CA GLU A 185 -12.84 13.00 -15.12
C GLU A 185 -12.96 11.96 -13.99
N ARG A 186 -14.19 11.65 -13.56
CA ARG A 186 -14.49 10.65 -12.53
C ARG A 186 -13.92 9.27 -12.88
N LYS A 187 -13.86 8.91 -14.17
CA LYS A 187 -13.26 7.65 -14.65
C LYS A 187 -11.80 7.49 -14.26
N HIS A 188 -11.08 8.60 -14.18
CA HIS A 188 -9.66 8.67 -13.84
C HIS A 188 -9.40 9.01 -12.36
N VAL A 189 -10.45 9.07 -11.54
CA VAL A 189 -10.28 9.17 -10.09
C VAL A 189 -9.90 7.81 -9.56
N ASP A 190 -8.73 7.76 -8.93
CA ASP A 190 -8.19 6.60 -8.25
C ASP A 190 -8.81 6.39 -6.86
N GLY A 191 -8.68 5.17 -6.35
CA GLY A 191 -9.14 4.79 -5.01
C GLY A 191 -8.59 3.45 -4.56
N CYS A 192 -9.29 2.83 -3.61
CA CYS A 192 -8.88 1.56 -2.99
C CYS A 192 -9.81 0.42 -3.41
N ALA A 193 -9.23 -0.74 -3.69
CA ALA A 193 -9.96 -1.97 -3.97
C ALA A 193 -9.56 -3.10 -3.02
N ILE A 194 -10.52 -3.96 -2.69
CA ILE A 194 -10.27 -5.25 -2.02
C ILE A 194 -10.89 -6.35 -2.87
N PHE A 195 -10.09 -7.34 -3.26
CA PHE A 195 -10.53 -8.57 -3.90
C PHE A 195 -10.35 -9.76 -2.96
N PHE A 196 -11.21 -10.76 -3.09
CA PHE A 196 -11.16 -11.98 -2.28
C PHE A 196 -11.64 -13.17 -3.11
N LYS A 197 -11.00 -14.34 -2.94
CA LYS A 197 -11.42 -15.57 -3.61
C LYS A 197 -12.77 -16.03 -3.08
N THR A 198 -13.75 -16.22 -3.98
CA THR A 198 -15.11 -16.58 -3.60
C THR A 198 -15.26 -18.02 -3.12
N GLU A 199 -14.29 -18.88 -3.46
CA GLU A 199 -14.18 -20.25 -2.94
C GLU A 199 -13.75 -20.29 -1.47
N LYS A 200 -13.20 -19.18 -0.95
CA LYS A 200 -12.66 -19.05 0.41
C LYS A 200 -13.50 -18.15 1.30
N PHE A 201 -14.03 -17.08 0.73
CA PHE A 201 -14.73 -16.03 1.45
C PHE A 201 -16.06 -15.68 0.81
N THR A 202 -17.03 -15.31 1.65
CA THR A 202 -18.30 -14.71 1.24
C THR A 202 -18.39 -13.30 1.78
N LEU A 203 -18.73 -12.33 0.94
CA LEU A 203 -18.90 -10.94 1.36
C LEU A 203 -20.17 -10.79 2.20
N VAL A 204 -20.04 -10.23 3.41
CA VAL A 204 -21.16 -9.93 4.32
C VAL A 204 -21.50 -8.44 4.27
N GLN A 205 -20.50 -7.57 4.38
CA GLN A 205 -20.67 -6.12 4.35
C GLN A 205 -19.51 -5.44 3.63
N LYS A 206 -19.76 -4.25 3.10
CA LYS A 206 -18.76 -3.38 2.45
C LYS A 206 -18.98 -1.94 2.91
N HIS A 207 -17.90 -1.23 3.21
CA HIS A 207 -17.93 0.11 3.78
C HIS A 207 -16.86 0.99 3.13
N THR A 208 -17.20 2.25 2.87
CA THR A 208 -16.22 3.29 2.49
C THR A 208 -16.14 4.30 3.63
N VAL A 209 -14.92 4.65 4.01
CA VAL A 209 -14.62 5.65 5.02
C VAL A 209 -14.03 6.87 4.30
N GLU A 210 -14.77 7.97 4.29
CA GLU A 210 -14.32 9.23 3.70
C GLU A 210 -13.78 10.15 4.79
N PHE A 211 -12.45 10.34 4.83
CA PHE A 211 -11.80 11.04 5.93
C PHE A 211 -12.18 12.52 6.00
N ASN A 212 -12.42 13.18 4.86
CA ASN A 212 -12.91 14.56 4.84
C ASN A 212 -14.28 14.73 5.50
N GLN A 213 -15.20 13.78 5.30
CA GLN A 213 -16.52 13.83 5.93
C GLN A 213 -16.43 13.62 7.43
N LEU A 214 -15.57 12.69 7.88
CA LEU A 214 -15.31 12.48 9.31
C LEU A 214 -14.64 13.69 9.94
N ALA A 215 -13.67 14.29 9.27
CA ALA A 215 -13.01 15.51 9.71
C ALA A 215 -14.02 16.65 9.87
N MET A 216 -14.90 16.85 8.88
CA MET A 216 -15.97 17.85 8.94
C MET A 216 -16.95 17.60 10.09
N ALA A 217 -17.33 16.34 10.33
CA ALA A 217 -18.26 15.98 11.41
C ALA A 217 -17.64 16.12 12.82
N ASN A 218 -16.32 16.14 12.93
CA ASN A 218 -15.59 16.16 14.20
C ASN A 218 -14.66 17.38 14.34
N SER A 219 -14.89 18.45 13.56
CA SER A 219 -14.02 19.62 13.55
C SER A 219 -14.36 20.68 14.59
N GLU A 220 -15.37 20.44 15.44
CA GLU A 220 -15.80 21.41 16.45
C GLU A 220 -14.61 21.83 17.33
N GLY A 221 -14.35 23.15 17.38
CA GLY A 221 -13.24 23.72 18.14
C GLY A 221 -11.83 23.55 17.53
N SER A 222 -11.68 22.96 16.34
CA SER A 222 -10.36 22.74 15.71
C SER A 222 -10.25 23.28 14.29
N GLU A 223 -9.64 24.46 14.14
CA GLU A 223 -9.29 25.03 12.83
C GLU A 223 -8.33 24.13 12.05
N ALA A 224 -7.42 23.44 12.75
CA ALA A 224 -6.46 22.53 12.12
C ALA A 224 -7.17 21.33 11.47
N MET A 225 -8.27 20.84 12.06
CA MET A 225 -9.11 19.79 11.46
C MET A 225 -9.75 20.27 10.15
N LEU A 226 -10.32 21.48 10.14
CA LEU A 226 -10.95 22.07 8.94
C LEU A 226 -9.93 22.38 7.84
N ASN A 227 -8.84 23.05 8.19
CA ASN A 227 -7.92 23.60 7.19
C ASN A 227 -6.98 22.54 6.62
N ARG A 228 -6.54 21.57 7.44
CA ARG A 228 -5.49 20.61 7.06
C ARG A 228 -6.03 19.23 6.73
N VAL A 229 -7.00 18.73 7.51
CA VAL A 229 -7.50 17.34 7.38
C VAL A 229 -8.71 17.26 6.46
N MET A 230 -9.74 18.08 6.68
CA MET A 230 -10.99 18.08 5.89
C MET A 230 -10.77 18.40 4.41
N THR A 231 -9.72 19.16 4.09
CA THR A 231 -9.35 19.50 2.71
C THR A 231 -8.71 18.34 1.92
N LYS A 232 -8.50 17.17 2.54
CA LYS A 232 -7.89 16.00 1.89
C LYS A 232 -8.94 14.94 1.56
N ASP A 233 -8.94 14.47 0.32
CA ASP A 233 -9.96 13.57 -0.25
C ASP A 233 -9.60 12.07 -0.15
N ASN A 234 -8.62 11.73 0.69
CA ASN A 234 -8.21 10.37 0.97
C ASN A 234 -9.35 9.54 1.57
N ILE A 235 -9.31 8.23 1.34
CA ILE A 235 -10.33 7.29 1.79
C ILE A 235 -9.71 5.99 2.31
N GLY A 236 -10.54 5.21 3.01
CA GLY A 236 -10.34 3.78 3.21
C GLY A 236 -11.59 2.99 2.82
N VAL A 237 -11.41 1.71 2.56
CA VAL A 237 -12.49 0.74 2.33
C VAL A 237 -12.34 -0.43 3.28
N ALA A 238 -13.45 -1.03 3.70
CA ALA A 238 -13.44 -2.24 4.51
C ALA A 238 -14.51 -3.22 4.04
N VAL A 239 -14.17 -4.51 4.06
CA VAL A 239 -15.09 -5.61 3.77
C VAL A 239 -15.11 -6.59 4.92
N LEU A 240 -16.32 -6.94 5.35
CA LEU A 240 -16.56 -7.99 6.32
C LEU A 240 -16.79 -9.29 5.55
N LEU A 241 -15.92 -10.27 5.75
CA LEU A 241 -15.92 -11.53 5.04
C LEU A 241 -16.29 -12.67 5.99
N GLU A 242 -17.11 -13.60 5.51
CA GLU A 242 -17.39 -14.89 6.15
C GLU A 242 -16.45 -15.94 5.55
N LEU A 243 -15.67 -16.58 6.41
CA LEU A 243 -14.80 -17.70 6.04
C LEU A 243 -15.66 -18.94 5.75
N ARG A 244 -15.40 -19.59 4.61
CA ARG A 244 -16.04 -20.84 4.25
C ARG A 244 -15.49 -22.01 5.09
N LYS A 245 -16.38 -22.90 5.53
CA LYS A 245 -16.06 -23.97 6.50
C LYS A 245 -15.07 -24.99 5.93
N GLU A 246 -15.04 -25.12 4.61
CA GLU A 246 -14.16 -26.02 3.87
C GLU A 246 -12.67 -25.68 4.03
N LEU A 247 -12.32 -24.46 4.48
CA LEU A 247 -10.95 -24.01 4.72
C LEU A 247 -10.40 -24.36 6.11
N ILE A 248 -11.23 -24.89 6.99
CA ILE A 248 -10.82 -25.14 8.37
C ILE A 248 -10.04 -26.45 8.42
N GLU A 249 -8.73 -26.34 8.58
CA GLU A 249 -7.84 -27.49 8.74
C GLU A 249 -8.03 -28.10 10.13
N MET A 250 -8.31 -29.40 10.15
CA MET A 250 -8.66 -30.14 11.35
C MET A 250 -7.51 -31.02 11.81
N SER A 251 -6.84 -30.62 12.88
CA SER A 251 -5.93 -31.50 13.61
C SER A 251 -6.72 -32.57 14.37
N SER A 252 -6.44 -33.84 14.07
CA SER A 252 -6.81 -35.08 14.78
C SER A 252 -7.79 -34.94 15.96
N GLY A 253 -9.09 -34.89 15.67
CA GLY A 253 -10.16 -34.88 16.67
C GLY A 253 -11.45 -34.37 16.05
N LYS A 254 -12.60 -34.97 16.39
CA LYS A 254 -13.90 -34.47 15.88
C LYS A 254 -14.20 -33.11 16.52
N PRO A 255 -14.26 -32.02 15.76
CA PRO A 255 -14.73 -30.75 16.29
C PRO A 255 -16.26 -30.81 16.33
N HIS A 256 -16.87 -30.44 17.44
CA HIS A 256 -18.17 -29.77 17.34
C HIS A 256 -17.88 -28.33 16.94
N LEU A 257 -17.55 -28.12 15.65
CA LEU A 257 -17.62 -26.77 15.10
C LEU A 257 -19.11 -26.41 15.18
N GLY A 258 -19.45 -25.43 16.00
CA GLY A 258 -20.81 -24.89 16.01
C GLY A 258 -21.25 -24.57 14.58
N THR A 259 -22.55 -24.49 14.34
CA THR A 259 -23.13 -23.97 13.09
C THR A 259 -22.75 -22.50 12.79
N GLU A 260 -21.81 -21.95 13.53
CA GLU A 260 -21.49 -20.54 13.68
C GLU A 260 -20.59 -20.05 12.56
N LYS A 261 -20.76 -18.77 12.21
CA LYS A 261 -20.08 -18.11 11.12
C LYS A 261 -18.75 -17.54 11.62
N GLN A 262 -17.64 -17.92 11.00
CA GLN A 262 -16.35 -17.28 11.26
C GLN A 262 -16.22 -16.04 10.37
N LEU A 263 -16.11 -14.86 11.00
CA LEU A 263 -15.93 -13.59 10.27
C LEU A 263 -14.48 -13.09 10.37
N ILE A 264 -14.08 -12.29 9.38
CA ILE A 264 -12.84 -11.51 9.36
C ILE A 264 -13.13 -10.16 8.70
N LEU A 265 -12.60 -9.07 9.25
CA LEU A 265 -12.65 -7.76 8.61
C LEU A 265 -11.34 -7.49 7.89
N VAL A 266 -11.42 -7.15 6.61
CA VAL A 266 -10.28 -6.68 5.81
C VAL A 266 -10.48 -5.21 5.54
N ALA A 267 -9.50 -4.39 5.90
CA ALA A 267 -9.47 -2.96 5.67
C ALA A 267 -8.32 -2.59 4.72
N ASN A 268 -8.55 -1.61 3.85
CA ASN A 268 -7.58 -1.08 2.90
C ASN A 268 -7.67 0.46 2.86
N ALA A 269 -6.57 1.18 3.05
CA ALA A 269 -6.54 2.65 2.98
C ALA A 269 -5.33 3.20 2.20
N HIS A 270 -5.47 4.43 1.71
CA HIS A 270 -4.38 5.20 1.12
C HIS A 270 -4.37 6.61 1.74
N MET A 271 -3.42 6.83 2.66
CA MET A 271 -3.30 8.07 3.43
C MET A 271 -2.68 9.21 2.62
N HIS A 272 -2.81 10.44 3.12
CA HIS A 272 -2.22 11.61 2.48
C HIS A 272 -0.69 11.47 2.31
N TRP A 273 -0.14 11.95 1.20
CA TRP A 273 1.24 11.66 0.80
C TRP A 273 2.28 12.66 1.35
N ASP A 274 1.91 13.94 1.44
CA ASP A 274 2.86 15.04 1.67
C ASP A 274 3.65 14.85 2.99
N PRO A 275 4.99 14.79 2.95
CA PRO A 275 5.84 14.68 4.14
C PRO A 275 5.58 15.76 5.20
N GLU A 276 5.13 16.94 4.78
CA GLU A 276 4.83 18.06 5.67
C GLU A 276 3.47 17.95 6.40
N TYR A 277 2.77 16.84 6.24
CA TYR A 277 1.45 16.62 6.82
C TYR A 277 1.38 15.33 7.65
N SER A 278 2.41 15.07 8.46
CA SER A 278 2.45 13.96 9.43
C SER A 278 1.22 13.95 10.36
N ASP A 279 0.72 15.12 10.75
CA ASP A 279 -0.49 15.31 11.54
C ASP A 279 -1.72 14.76 10.81
N VAL A 280 -1.88 15.08 9.51
CA VAL A 280 -3.01 14.59 8.71
C VAL A 280 -2.95 13.07 8.56
N LYS A 281 -1.77 12.50 8.30
CA LYS A 281 -1.59 11.05 8.17
C LYS A 281 -1.99 10.33 9.47
N LEU A 282 -1.58 10.88 10.62
CA LEU A 282 -1.93 10.35 11.94
C LEU A 282 -3.44 10.45 12.22
N VAL A 283 -4.04 11.61 11.98
CA VAL A 283 -5.48 11.82 12.19
C VAL A 283 -6.33 10.93 11.26
N GLN A 284 -5.96 10.79 10.00
CA GLN A 284 -6.65 9.88 9.06
C GLN A 284 -6.58 8.43 9.53
N THR A 285 -5.43 8.00 10.06
CA THR A 285 -5.27 6.65 10.64
C THR A 285 -6.19 6.43 11.84
N MET A 286 -6.29 7.43 12.74
CA MET A 286 -7.19 7.37 13.90
C MET A 286 -8.67 7.33 13.48
N MET A 287 -9.07 8.17 12.53
CA MET A 287 -10.42 8.16 11.95
C MET A 287 -10.75 6.80 11.35
N PHE A 288 -9.81 6.21 10.60
CA PHE A 288 -10.03 4.92 9.96
C PHE A 288 -10.21 3.79 10.97
N LEU A 289 -9.35 3.72 11.99
CA LEU A 289 -9.43 2.70 13.04
C LEU A 289 -10.69 2.85 13.90
N SER A 290 -11.13 4.08 14.18
CA SER A 290 -12.39 4.35 14.86
C SER A 290 -13.60 3.83 14.07
N GLU A 291 -13.67 4.10 12.76
CA GLU A 291 -14.75 3.57 11.92
C GLU A 291 -14.69 2.05 11.73
N VAL A 292 -13.48 1.49 11.57
CA VAL A 292 -13.26 0.04 11.55
C VAL A 292 -13.78 -0.61 12.83
N LYS A 293 -13.56 0.02 13.99
CA LYS A 293 -14.13 -0.44 15.26
C LYS A 293 -15.65 -0.38 15.24
N ASN A 294 -16.23 0.72 14.77
CA ASN A 294 -17.68 0.86 14.68
C ASN A 294 -18.32 -0.23 13.79
N ILE A 295 -17.64 -0.63 12.70
CA ILE A 295 -18.07 -1.73 11.84
C ILE A 295 -18.01 -3.07 12.60
N ILE A 296 -16.89 -3.36 13.28
CA ILE A 296 -16.72 -4.59 14.06
C ILE A 296 -17.75 -4.67 15.19
N ASP A 297 -17.94 -3.61 15.96
CA ASP A 297 -18.91 -3.59 17.06
C ASP A 297 -20.36 -3.81 16.56
N LYS A 298 -20.73 -3.21 15.41
CA LYS A 298 -22.04 -3.43 14.78
C LYS A 298 -22.20 -4.87 14.32
N ALA A 299 -21.18 -5.45 13.69
CA ALA A 299 -21.20 -6.84 13.25
C ALA A 299 -21.27 -7.82 14.43
N SER A 300 -20.48 -7.59 15.48
CA SER A 300 -20.46 -8.40 16.71
C SER A 300 -21.79 -8.38 17.45
N ARG A 301 -22.54 -7.26 17.45
CA ARG A 301 -23.89 -7.22 18.06
C ARG A 301 -24.92 -8.03 17.28
N ASN A 302 -24.75 -8.16 15.96
CA ASN A 302 -25.65 -8.95 15.10
C ASN A 302 -25.38 -10.45 15.21
N LEU A 303 -24.15 -10.84 15.59
CA LEU A 303 -23.82 -12.21 16.00
C LEU A 303 -24.26 -12.40 17.46
N GLN A 304 -25.12 -13.37 17.74
CA GLN A 304 -25.58 -13.62 19.11
C GLN A 304 -24.38 -13.86 20.04
N SER A 305 -24.37 -13.21 21.21
CA SER A 305 -23.22 -13.01 22.12
C SER A 305 -22.45 -14.25 22.59
N SER A 306 -22.91 -15.48 22.33
CA SER A 306 -22.21 -16.72 22.74
C SER A 306 -21.12 -17.18 21.77
N VAL A 307 -21.04 -16.58 20.57
CA VAL A 307 -20.26 -17.07 19.40
C VAL A 307 -18.80 -16.60 19.37
N LEU A 308 -18.47 -15.49 20.05
CA LEU A 308 -17.13 -14.86 19.96
C LEU A 308 -16.03 -15.59 20.77
N GLY A 309 -16.40 -16.62 21.54
CA GLY A 309 -15.48 -17.52 22.23
C GLY A 309 -14.38 -16.81 23.04
N GLU A 310 -13.23 -17.48 23.17
CA GLU A 310 -12.06 -17.07 23.95
C GLU A 310 -11.41 -15.75 23.47
N PHE A 311 -11.68 -15.32 22.23
CA PHE A 311 -11.04 -14.16 21.60
C PHE A 311 -11.90 -12.89 21.59
N GLY A 312 -13.22 -12.98 21.78
CA GLY A 312 -14.10 -11.85 22.08
C GLY A 312 -14.36 -10.81 20.96
N THR A 313 -13.64 -10.83 19.83
CA THR A 313 -13.79 -9.85 18.73
C THR A 313 -13.58 -10.46 17.34
N ILE A 314 -14.07 -9.79 16.29
CA ILE A 314 -13.78 -10.17 14.90
C ILE A 314 -12.32 -9.77 14.56
N PRO A 315 -11.50 -10.67 14.01
CA PRO A 315 -10.12 -10.36 13.64
C PRO A 315 -10.05 -9.34 12.50
N LEU A 316 -9.03 -8.47 12.55
CA LEU A 316 -8.75 -7.44 11.55
C LEU A 316 -7.46 -7.76 10.78
N VAL A 317 -7.52 -7.62 9.45
CA VAL A 317 -6.36 -7.45 8.57
C VAL A 317 -6.45 -6.04 7.98
N LEU A 318 -5.43 -5.23 8.20
CA LEU A 318 -5.34 -3.85 7.73
C LEU A 318 -4.19 -3.74 6.73
N CYS A 319 -4.52 -3.53 5.46
CA CYS A 319 -3.59 -3.16 4.41
C CYS A 319 -3.61 -1.64 4.24
N ALA A 320 -2.47 -1.00 4.03
CA ALA A 320 -2.48 0.42 3.68
C ALA A 320 -1.17 0.87 3.06
N ASP A 321 -1.28 1.80 2.10
CA ASP A 321 -0.24 2.80 1.86
C ASP A 321 -0.45 3.93 2.88
N LEU A 322 0.40 3.95 3.90
CA LEU A 322 0.32 4.91 4.99
C LEU A 322 1.09 6.19 4.68
N ASN A 323 1.92 6.23 3.63
CA ASN A 323 2.85 7.32 3.36
C ASN A 323 3.67 7.73 4.62
N SER A 324 3.94 6.77 5.51
CA SER A 324 4.50 7.01 6.84
C SER A 324 5.57 5.97 7.15
N LEU A 325 6.76 6.43 7.54
CA LEU A 325 7.90 5.56 7.86
C LEU A 325 7.70 4.79 9.17
N PRO A 326 8.47 3.70 9.43
CA PRO A 326 8.31 2.87 10.63
C PRO A 326 8.48 3.62 11.97
N ASP A 327 9.17 4.75 12.00
CA ASP A 327 9.42 5.59 13.17
C ASP A 327 8.40 6.75 13.34
N SER A 328 7.34 6.76 12.53
CA SER A 328 6.26 7.73 12.59
C SER A 328 5.27 7.44 13.72
N GLY A 329 4.54 8.48 14.14
CA GLY A 329 3.44 8.37 15.10
C GLY A 329 2.28 7.52 14.56
N VAL A 330 2.13 7.39 13.23
CA VAL A 330 1.16 6.50 12.59
C VAL A 330 1.47 5.05 12.92
N VAL A 331 2.72 4.63 12.72
CA VAL A 331 3.14 3.25 12.97
C VAL A 331 3.21 2.97 14.46
N GLU A 332 3.64 3.94 15.28
CA GLU A 332 3.55 3.85 16.75
C GLU A 332 2.11 3.62 17.21
N TYR A 333 1.16 4.44 16.74
CA TYR A 333 -0.25 4.33 17.10
C TYR A 333 -0.78 2.92 16.80
N LEU A 334 -0.59 2.44 15.56
CA LEU A 334 -1.06 1.13 15.12
C LEU A 334 -0.41 -0.03 15.90
N SER A 335 0.90 0.04 16.13
CA SER A 335 1.67 -1.08 16.71
C SER A 335 1.56 -1.18 18.23
N THR A 336 1.44 -0.03 18.92
CA THR A 336 1.44 0.02 20.39
C THR A 336 0.04 0.15 20.98
N GLY A 337 -0.99 0.33 20.13
CA GLY A 337 -2.37 0.51 20.56
C GLY A 337 -2.73 1.94 20.96
N GLY A 338 -1.86 2.92 20.71
CA GLY A 338 -2.16 4.32 20.97
C GLY A 338 -0.94 5.24 20.90
N VAL A 339 -1.19 6.53 20.97
CA VAL A 339 -0.16 7.58 20.96
C VAL A 339 -0.56 8.72 21.90
N GLU A 340 0.41 9.45 22.42
CA GLU A 340 0.15 10.66 23.23
C GLU A 340 -0.47 11.77 22.37
N THR A 341 -1.39 12.56 22.94
CA THR A 341 -2.02 13.70 22.24
C THR A 341 -1.03 14.83 21.93
N ASN A 342 0.09 14.89 22.63
CA ASN A 342 1.17 15.85 22.39
C ASN A 342 2.30 15.29 21.51
N HIS A 343 2.08 14.17 20.82
CA HIS A 343 3.08 13.58 19.94
C HIS A 343 3.56 14.58 18.88
N LYS A 344 4.87 14.56 18.59
CA LYS A 344 5.53 15.51 17.68
C LYS A 344 4.88 15.61 16.30
N ASP A 345 4.30 14.51 15.82
CA ASP A 345 3.66 14.46 14.50
C ASP A 345 2.38 15.31 14.44
N PHE A 346 1.78 15.68 15.58
CA PHE A 346 0.70 16.68 15.60
C PHE A 346 1.17 18.12 15.41
N LYS A 347 2.50 18.37 15.30
CA LYS A 347 3.10 19.69 15.01
C LYS A 347 2.64 20.82 15.94
N GLU A 348 2.39 20.51 17.21
CA GLU A 348 1.87 21.44 18.24
C GLU A 348 0.50 22.07 17.89
N LEU A 349 -0.22 21.49 16.93
CA LEU A 349 -1.53 21.98 16.50
C LEU A 349 -2.62 21.63 17.53
N ARG A 350 -3.63 22.51 17.64
CA ARG A 350 -4.76 22.35 18.56
C ARG A 350 -5.80 21.35 18.03
N TYR A 351 -5.41 20.08 18.02
CA TYR A 351 -6.33 18.97 17.71
C TYR A 351 -6.97 18.36 18.96
N ASN A 352 -6.35 18.52 20.13
CA ASN A 352 -6.55 17.70 21.33
C ASN A 352 -7.99 17.34 21.68
N GLU A 353 -8.92 18.30 21.72
CA GLU A 353 -10.32 18.02 22.06
C GLU A 353 -11.02 17.19 20.97
N SER A 354 -10.85 17.58 19.70
CA SER A 354 -11.43 16.86 18.55
C SER A 354 -10.90 15.43 18.38
N LEU A 355 -9.64 15.17 18.73
CA LEU A 355 -9.04 13.83 18.60
C LEU A 355 -9.64 12.80 19.54
N THR A 356 -10.16 13.24 20.69
CA THR A 356 -10.78 12.32 21.66
C THR A 356 -12.00 11.60 21.07
N ASN A 357 -12.65 12.20 20.06
CA ASN A 357 -13.76 11.57 19.34
C ASN A 357 -13.32 10.32 18.55
N PHE A 358 -12.04 10.21 18.21
CA PHE A 358 -11.48 9.05 17.49
C PHE A 358 -10.82 8.03 18.41
N SER A 359 -10.82 8.27 19.73
CA SER A 359 -10.41 7.25 20.70
C SER A 359 -11.41 6.10 20.69
N CYS A 360 -10.94 4.91 20.33
CA CYS A 360 -11.76 3.71 20.24
C CYS A 360 -12.37 3.28 21.59
N ASN A 361 -11.79 3.73 22.70
CA ASN A 361 -12.26 3.43 24.06
C ASN A 361 -13.30 4.44 24.58
N GLY A 362 -13.75 5.39 23.75
CA GLY A 362 -14.77 6.39 24.09
C GLY A 362 -14.27 7.56 24.95
N LYS A 363 -15.16 8.54 25.19
CA LYS A 363 -14.85 9.80 25.91
C LYS A 363 -14.39 9.61 27.37
N ASN A 364 -14.76 8.50 28.00
CA ASN A 364 -14.35 8.16 29.37
C ASN A 364 -13.04 7.33 29.42
N GLY A 365 -12.50 6.95 28.26
CA GLY A 365 -11.31 6.11 28.10
C GLY A 365 -10.04 6.88 27.77
N THR A 366 -10.07 8.22 27.74
CA THR A 366 -8.84 9.04 27.68
C THR A 366 -8.13 8.97 29.02
N THR A 367 -7.45 7.86 29.26
CA THR A 367 -6.49 7.75 30.36
C THR A 367 -5.31 8.66 30.03
N ASN A 368 -5.16 9.76 30.77
CA ASN A 368 -3.92 10.55 30.84
C ASN A 368 -3.38 11.12 29.51
N GLY A 369 -4.23 11.67 28.64
CA GLY A 369 -3.72 12.35 27.44
C GLY A 369 -3.27 11.45 26.29
N ARG A 370 -3.70 10.19 26.26
CA ARG A 370 -3.46 9.25 25.14
C ARG A 370 -4.71 8.99 24.30
N ILE A 371 -4.52 8.82 22.99
CA ILE A 371 -5.54 8.33 22.05
C ILE A 371 -5.24 6.85 21.79
N THR A 372 -6.20 5.96 22.00
CA THR A 372 -5.95 4.50 22.04
C THR A 372 -6.90 3.70 21.18
N HIS A 373 -6.49 2.47 20.84
CA HIS A 373 -7.31 1.43 20.20
C HIS A 373 -7.04 0.03 20.75
N GLY A 374 -8.04 -0.85 20.68
CA GLY A 374 -8.01 -2.19 21.27
C GLY A 374 -7.55 -3.33 20.35
N PHE A 375 -7.19 -3.04 19.09
CA PHE A 375 -6.98 -4.05 18.04
C PHE A 375 -5.73 -4.95 18.18
N LYS A 376 -4.76 -4.58 19.03
CA LYS A 376 -3.50 -5.32 19.23
C LYS A 376 -2.84 -5.73 17.90
N LEU A 377 -2.55 -4.73 17.06
CA LEU A 377 -2.05 -4.97 15.71
C LEU A 377 -0.55 -5.25 15.72
N LYS A 378 -0.12 -6.13 14.81
CA LYS A 378 1.29 -6.37 14.50
C LYS A 378 1.49 -6.27 12.98
N SER A 379 2.57 -5.64 12.54
CA SER A 379 2.98 -5.68 11.12
C SER A 379 3.42 -7.09 10.76
N ALA A 380 3.00 -7.59 9.60
CA ALA A 380 3.48 -8.86 9.03
C ALA A 380 4.97 -8.78 8.64
N TYR A 381 5.43 -7.59 8.27
CA TYR A 381 6.83 -7.31 7.97
C TYR A 381 7.48 -6.66 9.19
N GLU A 382 8.24 -7.45 9.94
CA GLU A 382 9.09 -6.96 11.02
C GLU A 382 10.30 -6.17 10.47
N SER A 383 10.93 -5.38 11.35
CA SER A 383 12.08 -4.55 10.99
C SER A 383 13.20 -5.39 10.38
N GLY A 384 13.71 -4.95 9.23
CA GLY A 384 14.80 -5.59 8.51
C GLY A 384 14.40 -6.65 7.48
N LEU A 385 13.13 -7.05 7.39
CA LEU A 385 12.68 -8.05 6.40
C LEU A 385 12.52 -7.47 4.98
N MET A 386 12.16 -6.20 4.87
CA MET A 386 12.19 -5.43 3.63
C MET A 386 12.84 -4.07 3.89
N PRO A 387 13.78 -3.63 3.05
CA PRO A 387 14.44 -2.33 3.22
C PRO A 387 13.58 -1.14 2.77
N TYR A 388 12.64 -1.39 1.86
CA TYR A 388 11.76 -0.38 1.27
C TYR A 388 10.53 -1.06 0.65
N THR A 389 9.43 -0.33 0.59
CA THR A 389 8.22 -0.73 -0.15
C THR A 389 7.94 0.24 -1.29
N ASN A 390 8.26 1.53 -1.14
CA ASN A 390 8.37 2.49 -2.24
C ASN A 390 9.85 2.70 -2.61
N TYR A 391 10.16 2.68 -3.90
CA TYR A 391 11.50 2.78 -4.44
C TYR A 391 11.52 3.74 -5.65
N THR A 392 11.68 5.02 -5.40
CA THR A 392 11.90 6.04 -6.43
C THR A 392 13.35 6.54 -6.39
N PHE A 393 13.75 7.37 -7.35
CA PHE A 393 15.08 7.98 -7.34
C PHE A 393 15.31 8.82 -6.06
N ASP A 394 14.34 9.66 -5.70
CA ASP A 394 14.45 10.64 -4.60
C ASP A 394 14.08 10.06 -3.23
N PHE A 395 13.18 9.08 -3.18
CA PHE A 395 12.71 8.48 -1.93
C PHE A 395 12.72 6.96 -1.99
N LYS A 396 13.25 6.33 -0.93
CA LYS A 396 13.23 4.89 -0.72
C LYS A 396 12.89 4.64 0.75
N GLY A 397 11.80 3.94 1.01
CA GLY A 397 11.33 3.74 2.38
C GLY A 397 10.17 2.75 2.48
N ILE A 398 9.92 2.30 3.71
CA ILE A 398 8.77 1.45 4.03
C ILE A 398 7.61 2.40 4.35
N ILE A 399 6.59 2.39 3.50
CA ILE A 399 5.36 3.17 3.69
C ILE A 399 4.09 2.34 3.47
N ASP A 400 4.24 1.09 3.02
CA ASP A 400 3.16 0.14 2.82
C ASP A 400 3.19 -0.94 3.89
N TYR A 401 2.02 -1.34 4.40
CA TYR A 401 1.93 -2.24 5.54
C TYR A 401 0.78 -3.25 5.40
N ILE A 402 1.02 -4.46 5.91
CA ILE A 402 -0.02 -5.43 6.25
C ILE A 402 0.02 -5.61 7.77
N PHE A 403 -0.95 -5.02 8.47
CA PHE A 403 -1.18 -5.23 9.90
C PHE A 403 -2.24 -6.30 10.14
N TYR A 404 -2.12 -7.04 11.23
CA TYR A 404 -3.11 -8.05 11.64
C TYR A 404 -3.31 -8.09 13.16
N SER A 405 -4.50 -8.50 13.60
CA SER A 405 -4.85 -8.59 15.03
C SER A 405 -4.28 -9.82 15.73
N LYS A 406 -3.52 -9.61 16.82
CA LYS A 406 -3.15 -10.65 17.78
C LYS A 406 -4.21 -10.76 18.90
N PRO A 407 -4.40 -11.96 19.50
CA PRO A 407 -3.71 -13.22 19.25
C PRO A 407 -4.35 -14.10 18.17
N GLN A 408 -5.40 -13.61 17.49
CA GLN A 408 -6.21 -14.43 16.57
C GLN A 408 -5.49 -14.80 15.28
N LEU A 409 -4.61 -13.93 14.80
CA LEU A 409 -3.86 -14.15 13.57
C LEU A 409 -2.37 -14.34 13.86
N ASN A 410 -1.75 -15.26 13.14
CA ASN A 410 -0.31 -15.44 13.05
C ASN A 410 0.16 -15.19 11.63
N THR A 411 1.42 -14.75 11.47
CA THR A 411 2.07 -14.69 10.16
C THR A 411 3.00 -15.87 10.02
N LEU A 412 2.75 -16.74 9.05
CA LEU A 412 3.55 -17.94 8.80
C LEU A 412 4.76 -17.64 7.93
N GLY A 413 4.60 -16.77 6.95
CA GLY A 413 5.68 -16.31 6.10
C GLY A 413 5.28 -15.14 5.23
N ILE A 414 6.27 -14.56 4.57
CA ILE A 414 6.12 -13.37 3.74
C ILE A 414 6.94 -13.49 2.44
N LEU A 415 6.58 -12.71 1.44
CA LEU A 415 7.40 -12.52 0.25
C LEU A 415 8.48 -11.45 0.54
N GLY A 416 9.75 -11.87 0.52
CA GLY A 416 10.92 -11.02 0.76
C GLY A 416 11.15 -9.97 -0.34
N PRO A 417 12.18 -9.12 -0.24
CA PRO A 417 12.43 -8.07 -1.21
C PRO A 417 12.89 -8.62 -2.57
N LEU A 418 12.80 -7.78 -3.61
CA LEU A 418 13.54 -8.02 -4.84
C LEU A 418 15.05 -7.95 -4.55
N ASP A 419 15.84 -8.80 -5.19
CA ASP A 419 17.28 -8.86 -4.97
C ASP A 419 17.94 -7.49 -5.24
N HIS A 420 18.58 -6.95 -4.21
CA HIS A 420 19.27 -5.68 -4.28
C HIS A 420 20.49 -5.73 -5.21
N HIS A 421 21.20 -6.87 -5.27
CA HIS A 421 22.33 -7.03 -6.18
C HIS A 421 21.88 -6.90 -7.63
N TRP A 422 20.76 -7.53 -8.00
CA TRP A 422 20.20 -7.40 -9.34
C TRP A 422 19.82 -5.96 -9.70
N LEU A 423 19.25 -5.19 -8.75
CA LEU A 423 18.96 -3.77 -8.96
C LEU A 423 20.23 -2.97 -9.26
N VAL A 424 21.30 -3.22 -8.50
CA VAL A 424 22.61 -2.55 -8.67
C VAL A 424 23.26 -2.94 -10.00
N GLU A 425 23.31 -4.23 -10.33
CA GLU A 425 23.88 -4.74 -11.59
C GLU A 425 23.16 -4.18 -12.82
N ASN A 426 21.85 -3.96 -12.72
CA ASN A 426 21.03 -3.39 -13.79
C ASN A 426 20.93 -1.85 -13.74
N ASN A 427 21.67 -1.19 -12.85
CA ASN A 427 21.65 0.28 -12.68
C ASN A 427 20.25 0.86 -12.43
N ILE A 428 19.38 0.10 -11.76
CA ILE A 428 18.01 0.52 -11.44
C ILE A 428 18.06 1.35 -10.16
N SER A 429 17.97 2.66 -10.30
CA SER A 429 18.05 3.61 -9.18
C SER A 429 16.69 4.12 -8.69
N GLY A 430 15.62 3.78 -9.40
CA GLY A 430 14.22 4.10 -9.07
C GLY A 430 13.25 3.31 -9.95
N CYS A 431 12.02 3.19 -9.47
CA CYS A 431 10.88 2.55 -10.11
C CYS A 431 9.75 3.59 -10.32
N PRO A 432 8.85 3.41 -11.30
CA PRO A 432 8.75 2.26 -12.20
C PRO A 432 9.92 2.19 -13.18
N HIS A 433 10.12 1.00 -13.71
CA HIS A 433 11.15 0.63 -14.67
C HIS A 433 10.48 -0.27 -15.74
N PRO A 434 11.01 -0.41 -16.96
CA PRO A 434 10.50 -1.36 -17.96
C PRO A 434 10.16 -2.77 -17.45
N LEU A 435 10.84 -3.24 -16.40
CA LEU A 435 10.64 -4.55 -15.78
C LEU A 435 9.93 -4.49 -14.41
N ILE A 436 9.63 -3.29 -13.88
CA ILE A 436 9.01 -3.09 -12.57
C ILE A 436 7.89 -2.03 -12.74
N PRO A 437 6.61 -2.42 -12.75
CA PRO A 437 5.55 -1.58 -13.31
C PRO A 437 4.91 -0.58 -12.33
N SER A 438 5.36 -0.56 -11.07
CA SER A 438 4.98 0.40 -10.04
C SER A 438 6.23 0.91 -9.36
N ASP A 439 6.18 2.09 -8.76
CA ASP A 439 7.20 2.57 -7.84
C ASP A 439 7.12 1.91 -6.45
N HIS A 440 6.05 1.16 -6.19
CA HIS A 440 5.93 0.29 -5.03
C HIS A 440 6.25 -1.17 -5.35
N PHE A 441 6.74 -1.91 -4.38
CA PHE A 441 6.83 -3.37 -4.38
C PHE A 441 5.62 -3.96 -3.65
N SER A 442 5.06 -5.04 -4.17
CA SER A 442 3.94 -5.72 -3.52
C SER A 442 4.36 -6.31 -2.16
N LEU A 443 3.50 -6.21 -1.16
CA LEU A 443 3.60 -6.99 0.07
C LEU A 443 2.73 -8.22 -0.07
N PHE A 444 3.21 -9.35 0.43
CA PHE A 444 2.47 -10.60 0.44
C PHE A 444 2.80 -11.39 1.70
N ALA A 445 1.77 -11.79 2.44
CA ALA A 445 1.90 -12.55 3.69
C ALA A 445 0.95 -13.74 3.70
N GLN A 446 1.40 -14.87 4.22
CA GLN A 446 0.54 -15.99 4.60
C GLN A 446 0.17 -15.85 6.07
N LEU A 447 -1.13 -15.81 6.34
CA LEU A 447 -1.69 -15.68 7.67
C LEU A 447 -2.39 -16.98 8.08
N GLU A 448 -2.35 -17.25 9.38
CA GLU A 448 -3.07 -18.32 10.04
C GLU A 448 -4.08 -17.71 11.00
N LEU A 449 -5.36 -18.01 10.80
CA LEU A 449 -6.43 -17.68 11.73
C LEU A 449 -6.65 -18.82 12.72
N LEU A 450 -6.42 -18.52 13.99
CA LEU A 450 -6.68 -19.44 15.10
C LEU A 450 -8.17 -19.40 15.45
N LEU A 451 -8.83 -20.57 15.41
CA LEU A 451 -10.24 -20.69 15.72
C LEU A 451 -10.45 -21.06 17.20
N PRO A 452 -11.56 -20.63 17.82
CA PRO A 452 -11.86 -20.99 19.21
C PRO A 452 -11.96 -22.51 19.38
N PHE A 453 -11.33 -23.05 20.42
CA PHE A 453 -11.49 -24.44 20.83
C PHE A 453 -12.56 -24.49 21.93
N LEU A 454 -13.72 -25.10 21.67
CA LEU A 454 -14.70 -25.39 22.72
C LEU A 454 -14.32 -26.75 23.36
N PRO A 455 -13.89 -26.80 24.63
CA PRO A 455 -13.65 -28.06 25.31
C PRO A 455 -14.97 -28.83 25.48
N GLN A 456 -14.93 -30.15 25.36
CA GLN A 456 -16.06 -30.99 25.78
C GLN A 456 -16.38 -30.72 27.24
N VAL A 457 -17.56 -30.16 27.51
CA VAL A 457 -18.16 -30.23 28.85
C VAL A 457 -18.51 -31.69 29.07
N ASN A 458 -17.60 -32.43 29.71
CA ASN A 458 -17.94 -33.74 30.26
C ASN A 458 -19.10 -33.52 31.24
N GLY A 459 -20.26 -34.08 30.90
CA GLY A 459 -21.47 -33.96 31.71
C GLY A 459 -21.16 -34.33 33.15
N ILE A 460 -21.21 -33.34 34.05
CA ILE A 460 -21.23 -33.58 35.48
C ILE A 460 -22.53 -34.35 35.74
N HIS A 461 -22.40 -35.67 35.94
CA HIS A 461 -23.46 -36.45 36.56
C HIS A 461 -23.72 -35.86 37.94
N LEU A 462 -24.74 -35.02 38.05
CA LEU A 462 -25.32 -34.67 39.34
C LEU A 462 -25.85 -35.98 39.94
N PRO A 463 -25.38 -36.42 41.12
CA PRO A 463 -25.96 -37.57 41.78
C PRO A 463 -27.40 -37.20 42.13
N GLY A 464 -28.34 -37.90 41.50
CA GLY A 464 -29.76 -37.76 41.78
C GLY A 464 -29.99 -37.98 43.27
N ARG A 465 -30.57 -36.96 43.92
CA ARG A 465 -31.15 -37.12 45.25
C ARG A 465 -32.21 -38.22 45.17
N ARG A 466 -31.95 -39.35 45.82
CA ARG A 466 -32.98 -40.26 46.32
C ARG A 466 -33.09 -40.05 47.81
#